data_AF-A0A9P4L444-F1
#
_entry.id   AF-A0A9P4L444-F1
#
_cell.length_a   1.000
_cell.length_b   1.000
_cell.length_c   1.000
_cell.angle_alpha   90.00
_cell.angle_beta   90.00
_cell.angle_gamma   90.00
#
_symmetry.space_group_name_H-M   'P 1'
#
loop_
_entity.id
_entity.type
_entity.pdbx_description
1 polymer ?
#
loop_
_entity_poly.entity_id
_entity_poly.type
_entity_poly.pdbx_seq_one_letter_code
_entity_poly.pdbx_strand_id
1 'polypeptide(L)'
;MSAIRAFATRRSPVVFTQRAAFSQSIARRSGKESALHTEGRADEVEKKKQEQLNKRKQGEGHWEEGLASDSESIVKADRAETGTSTQEQIKKLQEESKKVGGN
;
A
#
# COMPACT_ATOMS: atom_id res chain seq x y z
N MET A 1 11.26 -56.22 43.61
CA MET A 1 12.15 -55.04 43.58
C MET A 1 12.45 -54.67 42.14
N SER A 2 12.41 -53.37 41.83
CA SER A 2 12.99 -52.65 40.69
C SER A 2 12.61 -53.06 39.25
N ALA A 3 11.77 -52.25 38.62
CA ALA A 3 11.73 -52.12 37.16
C ALA A 3 12.32 -50.75 36.78
N ILE A 4 13.54 -50.77 36.25
CA ILE A 4 14.24 -49.58 35.76
C ILE A 4 13.55 -49.13 34.46
N ARG A 5 12.78 -48.04 34.52
CA ARG A 5 12.26 -47.37 33.33
C ARG A 5 13.38 -46.50 32.74
N ALA A 6 13.99 -46.98 31.66
CA ALA A 6 14.93 -46.19 30.87
C ALA A 6 14.18 -45.08 30.11
N PHE A 7 14.38 -43.82 30.52
CA PHE A 7 13.96 -42.67 29.72
C PHE A 7 14.94 -42.50 28.56
N ALA A 8 14.55 -42.97 27.38
CA ALA A 8 15.26 -42.68 26.14
C ALA A 8 15.12 -41.17 25.84
N THR A 9 16.17 -40.40 26.09
CA THR A 9 16.25 -38.99 25.72
C THR A 9 16.44 -38.87 24.21
N ARG A 10 15.34 -38.78 23.47
CA ARG A 10 15.39 -38.36 22.06
C ARG A 10 15.85 -36.90 21.99
N ARG A 11 17.14 -36.69 21.73
CA ARG A 11 17.66 -35.38 21.30
C ARG A 11 17.12 -35.09 19.90
N SER A 12 16.05 -34.31 19.82
CA SER A 12 15.62 -33.74 18.55
C SER A 12 16.65 -32.68 18.14
N PRO A 13 17.15 -32.66 16.89
CA PRO A 13 17.96 -31.56 16.43
C PRO A 13 17.10 -30.29 16.45
N VAL A 14 17.52 -29.30 17.23
CA VAL A 14 16.93 -27.95 17.18
C VAL A 14 17.41 -27.35 15.86
N VAL A 15 16.57 -27.46 14.83
CA VAL A 15 16.82 -26.78 13.55
C VAL A 15 16.51 -25.31 13.78
N PHE A 16 17.54 -24.51 14.04
CA PHE A 16 17.41 -23.05 14.01
C PHE A 16 17.15 -22.65 12.55
N THR A 17 15.89 -22.46 12.19
CA THR A 17 15.56 -21.82 10.92
C THR A 17 15.99 -20.36 11.05
N GLN A 18 17.12 -19.99 10.45
CA GLN A 18 17.51 -18.60 10.33
C GLN A 18 16.49 -17.90 9.43
N ARG A 19 15.43 -17.35 10.04
CA ARG A 19 14.54 -16.42 9.34
C ARG A 19 15.38 -15.20 9.02
N ALA A 20 15.76 -15.02 7.76
CA ALA A 20 16.28 -13.75 7.29
C ALA A 20 15.25 -12.69 7.68
N ALA A 21 15.61 -11.84 8.66
CA ALA A 21 14.78 -10.72 9.03
C ALA A 21 14.87 -9.74 7.86
N PHE A 22 13.87 -9.76 6.97
CA PHE A 22 13.69 -8.68 6.02
C PHE A 22 13.62 -7.38 6.84
N SER A 23 14.34 -6.35 6.39
CA SER A 23 14.29 -5.03 7.02
C SER A 23 12.84 -4.55 6.99
N GLN A 24 12.16 -4.63 8.12
CA GLN A 24 10.81 -4.09 8.28
C GLN A 24 10.99 -2.60 8.57
N SER A 25 10.82 -1.77 7.54
CA SER A 25 10.66 -0.33 7.74
C SER A 25 9.43 -0.07 8.63
N ILE A 26 9.48 0.98 9.45
CA ILE A 26 8.33 1.41 10.25
C ILE A 26 7.14 1.66 9.33
N ALA A 27 5.98 1.09 9.68
CA ALA A 27 4.72 1.43 9.04
C ALA A 27 4.41 2.91 9.31
N ARG A 28 4.73 3.77 8.36
CA ARG A 28 4.28 5.15 8.35
C ARG A 28 2.84 5.16 7.84
N ARG A 29 1.97 5.98 8.44
CA ARG A 29 0.70 6.38 7.81
C ARG A 29 1.04 7.17 6.55
N SER A 30 1.30 6.46 5.47
CA SER A 30 1.69 7.00 4.18
C SER A 30 0.44 7.13 3.33
N GLY A 31 0.12 8.37 3.00
CA GLY A 31 -0.50 8.70 1.73
C GLY A 31 0.51 9.48 0.90
N LYS A 32 0.03 10.17 -0.13
CA LYS A 32 0.83 11.02 -1.00
C LYS A 32 1.73 11.99 -0.21
N GLU A 33 3.05 11.93 -0.40
CA GLU A 33 4.04 12.69 0.38
C GLU A 33 3.96 14.19 0.06
N SER A 34 3.54 14.52 -1.16
CA SER A 34 3.23 15.89 -1.58
C SER A 34 2.09 16.55 -0.77
N ALA A 35 1.27 15.77 -0.04
CA ALA A 35 0.17 16.26 0.80
C ALA A 35 0.49 16.19 2.31
N LEU A 36 1.79 16.19 2.66
CA LEU A 36 2.23 16.27 4.06
C LEU A 36 1.83 17.62 4.68
N HIS A 37 1.52 17.60 5.98
CA HIS A 37 1.18 18.80 6.78
C HIS A 37 -0.13 19.52 6.45
N THR A 38 -1.07 18.88 5.76
CA THR A 38 -2.43 19.41 5.59
C THR A 38 -3.29 19.12 6.83
N GLU A 39 -3.81 20.16 7.49
CA GLU A 39 -4.81 19.99 8.55
C GLU A 39 -6.09 19.36 7.95
N GLY A 40 -6.67 18.36 8.63
CA GLY A 40 -7.85 17.63 8.13
C GLY A 40 -7.56 16.43 7.20
N ARG A 41 -6.29 16.17 6.88
CA ARG A 41 -5.90 15.06 5.99
C ARG A 41 -6.37 13.68 6.47
N ALA A 42 -6.42 13.47 7.78
CA ALA A 42 -6.88 12.21 8.36
C ALA A 42 -8.34 11.92 8.02
N ASP A 43 -9.21 12.94 8.07
CA ASP A 43 -10.63 12.81 7.79
C ASP A 43 -10.89 12.59 6.29
N GLU A 44 -10.14 13.27 5.43
CA GLU A 44 -10.18 13.04 3.99
C GLU A 44 -9.74 11.62 3.61
N VAL A 45 -8.68 11.12 4.24
CA VAL A 45 -8.17 9.76 4.03
C VAL A 45 -9.20 8.73 4.47
N GLU A 46 -9.82 8.91 5.64
CA GLU A 46 -10.86 7.99 6.10
C GLU A 46 -12.10 8.05 5.19
N LYS A 47 -12.51 9.23 4.71
CA LYS A 47 -13.60 9.36 3.73
C LYS A 47 -13.29 8.60 2.45
N LYS A 48 -12.12 8.82 1.84
CA LYS A 48 -11.70 8.11 0.61
C LYS A 48 -11.58 6.61 0.80
N LYS A 49 -11.12 6.16 1.97
CA LYS A 49 -11.10 4.74 2.34
C LYS A 49 -12.50 4.14 2.39
N GLN A 50 -13.47 4.83 3.03
CA GLN A 50 -14.85 4.35 3.09
C GLN A 50 -15.49 4.30 1.69
N GLU A 51 -15.26 5.32 0.86
CA GLU A 51 -15.70 5.33 -0.53
C GLU A 51 -15.11 4.15 -1.33
N GLN A 52 -13.82 3.86 -1.20
CA GLN A 52 -13.22 2.68 -1.84
C GLN A 52 -13.83 1.37 -1.35
N LEU A 53 -14.06 1.22 -0.05
CA LEU A 53 -14.68 0.01 0.50
C LEU A 53 -16.10 -0.18 -0.05
N ASN A 54 -16.86 0.90 -0.22
CA ASN A 54 -18.19 0.86 -0.80
C ASN A 54 -18.15 0.50 -2.30
N LYS A 55 -17.29 1.16 -3.08
CA LYS A 55 -17.10 0.84 -4.51
C LYS A 55 -16.63 -0.60 -4.72
N ARG A 56 -15.73 -1.09 -3.86
CA ARG A 56 -15.28 -2.49 -3.88
C ARG A 56 -16.41 -3.48 -3.58
N LYS A 57 -17.32 -3.15 -2.65
CA LYS A 57 -18.53 -3.96 -2.40
C LYS A 57 -19.49 -3.96 -3.60
N GLN A 58 -19.52 -2.88 -4.37
CA GLN A 58 -20.33 -2.75 -5.59
C GLN A 58 -19.69 -3.41 -6.82
N GLY A 59 -18.46 -3.93 -6.71
CA GLY A 59 -17.73 -4.55 -7.82
C GLY A 59 -16.89 -3.56 -8.64
N GLU A 60 -16.97 -2.26 -8.36
CA GLU A 60 -16.25 -1.18 -9.04
C GLU A 60 -14.97 -0.80 -8.27
N GLY A 61 -14.15 -1.79 -7.93
CA GLY A 61 -12.89 -1.55 -7.24
C GLY A 61 -11.94 -0.69 -8.09
N HIS A 62 -11.69 0.55 -7.67
CA HIS A 62 -10.79 1.48 -8.34
C HIS A 62 -9.56 1.82 -7.48
N TRP A 63 -8.42 1.97 -8.13
CA TRP A 63 -7.18 2.41 -7.49
C TRP A 63 -7.20 3.93 -7.32
N GLU A 64 -7.14 4.41 -6.08
CA GLU A 64 -7.18 5.84 -5.76
C GLU A 64 -5.75 6.38 -5.54
N GLU A 65 -5.27 7.20 -6.48
CA GLU A 65 -3.94 7.83 -6.43
C GLU A 65 -3.72 8.64 -5.15
N GLY A 66 -4.76 9.30 -4.65
CA GLY A 66 -4.68 10.14 -3.45
C GLY A 66 -4.42 9.39 -2.15
N LEU A 67 -4.52 8.06 -2.15
CA LEU A 67 -4.16 7.19 -1.01
C LEU A 67 -2.80 6.51 -1.21
N ALA A 68 -2.30 6.43 -2.44
CA ALA A 68 -1.01 5.86 -2.75
C ALA A 68 0.15 6.79 -2.35
N SER A 69 1.33 6.23 -2.14
CA SER A 69 2.56 7.03 -2.04
C SER A 69 2.92 7.63 -3.41
N ASP A 70 3.71 8.70 -3.41
CA ASP A 70 4.21 9.33 -4.65
C ASP A 70 4.97 8.31 -5.50
N SER A 71 5.84 7.49 -4.90
CA SER A 71 6.58 6.46 -5.63
C SER A 71 5.68 5.34 -6.20
N GLU A 72 4.63 4.96 -5.46
CA GLU A 72 3.66 3.97 -5.92
C GLU A 72 2.81 4.49 -7.08
N SER A 73 2.44 5.77 -7.05
CA SER A 73 1.67 6.40 -8.12
C SER A 73 2.44 6.46 -9.45
N ILE A 74 3.75 6.75 -9.41
CA ILE A 74 4.62 6.77 -10.59
C ILE A 74 4.69 5.37 -11.22
N VAL A 75 4.95 4.34 -10.42
CA VAL A 75 5.01 2.95 -10.92
C VAL A 75 3.67 2.49 -11.49
N LYS A 76 2.55 2.92 -10.89
CA LYS A 76 1.21 2.58 -11.37
C LYS A 76 0.85 3.31 -12.67
N ALA A 77 1.28 4.55 -12.81
CA ALA A 77 1.16 5.31 -14.06
C ALA A 77 1.97 4.66 -15.18
N ASP A 78 3.22 4.25 -14.91
CA ASP A 78 4.08 3.56 -15.88
C ASP A 78 3.46 2.24 -16.37
N ARG A 79 2.76 1.53 -15.49
CA ARG A 79 2.07 0.28 -15.84
C ARG A 79 0.70 0.49 -16.51
N ALA A 80 0.25 1.74 -16.68
CA ALA A 80 -1.09 2.08 -17.13
C ALA A 80 -2.22 1.41 -16.29
N GLU A 81 -1.95 1.11 -15.02
CA GLU A 81 -2.86 0.40 -14.10
C GLU A 81 -3.78 1.36 -13.31
N THR A 82 -3.85 2.62 -13.72
CA THR A 82 -4.61 3.67 -13.02
C THR A 82 -6.12 3.61 -13.28
N GLY A 83 -6.59 2.68 -14.12
CA GLY A 83 -8.03 2.46 -14.37
C GLY A 83 -8.75 3.59 -15.11
N THR A 84 -8.02 4.62 -15.57
CA THR A 84 -8.53 5.71 -16.41
C THR A 84 -8.02 5.54 -17.83
N SER A 85 -8.87 5.81 -18.82
CA SER A 85 -8.45 5.79 -20.22
C SER A 85 -7.31 6.78 -20.44
N THR A 86 -6.30 6.40 -21.22
CA THR A 86 -5.14 7.24 -21.55
C THR A 86 -5.57 8.61 -22.11
N GLN A 87 -6.71 8.67 -22.78
CA GLN A 87 -7.30 9.90 -23.33
C GLN A 87 -7.79 10.88 -22.25
N GLU A 88 -8.36 10.38 -21.15
CA GLU A 88 -8.84 11.21 -20.05
C GLU A 88 -7.66 11.80 -19.27
N GLN A 89 -6.61 10.99 -19.09
CA GLN A 89 -5.36 11.44 -18.48
C GLN A 89 -4.67 12.53 -19.32
N ILE A 90 -4.59 12.35 -20.64
CA ILE A 90 -4.02 13.35 -21.55
C ILE A 90 -4.83 14.65 -21.50
N LYS A 91 -6.17 14.59 -21.50
CA LYS A 91 -7.01 15.79 -21.39
C LYS A 91 -6.76 16.54 -20.09
N LYS A 92 -6.68 15.84 -18.95
CA LYS A 92 -6.42 16.44 -17.65
C LYS A 92 -5.04 17.12 -17.61
N LEU A 93 -4.01 16.47 -18.15
CA LEU A 93 -2.67 17.04 -18.28
C LEU A 93 -2.64 18.29 -19.17
N GLN A 94 -3.42 18.30 -20.26
CA GLN A 94 -3.57 19.46 -21.13
C GLN A 94 -4.25 20.64 -20.41
N GLU A 95 -5.26 20.37 -19.58
CA GLU A 95 -5.94 21.38 -18.77
C GLU A 95 -5.02 21.95 -17.67
N GLU A 96 -4.25 21.10 -17.00
CA GLU A 96 -3.26 21.52 -16.00
C GLU A 96 -2.13 22.34 -16.66
N SER A 97 -1.63 21.92 -17.83
CA SER A 97 -0.62 22.69 -18.57
C SER A 97 -1.12 24.07 -19.01
N LYS A 98 -2.39 24.18 -19.41
CA LYS A 98 -3.03 25.47 -19.73
C LYS A 98 -3.12 26.41 -18.52
N LYS A 99 -3.35 25.87 -17.32
CA LYS A 99 -3.38 26.66 -16.08
C LYS A 99 -1.99 27.15 -15.69
N VAL A 100 -0.94 26.37 -15.93
CA VAL A 100 0.44 26.75 -15.58
C VAL A 100 1.05 27.69 -16.63
N GLY A 101 0.74 27.51 -17.90
CA GLY A 101 1.21 28.38 -19.00
C GLY A 101 0.37 29.64 -19.24
N GLY A 102 -0.73 29.82 -18.50
CA GLY A 102 -1.63 30.97 -18.58
C GLY A 102 -1.30 32.09 -17.59
N ASN A 103 -0.03 32.46 -17.50
CA ASN A 103 0.46 33.61 -16.74
C ASN A 103 1.25 34.55 -17.66
#